data_AF-A0A0C9ZCT5-F1
#
_entry.id   AF-A0A0C9ZCT5-F1
#
_cell.length_a   1.000
_cell.length_b   1.000
_cell.length_c   1.000
_cell.angle_alpha   90.00
_cell.angle_beta   90.00
_cell.angle_gamma   90.00
#
_symmetry.space_group_name_H-M   'P 1'
#
loop_
_entity.id
_entity.type
_entity.pdbx_description
1 polymer ?
#
loop_
_entity_poly.entity_id
_entity_poly.type
_entity_poly.pdbx_seq_one_letter_code
_entity_poly.pdbx_strand_id
1 'polypeptide(L)'
;ELPSQGSCAEILIQHCPACFGGVSFGRSLDKGGDIHVAMDGNFHHCHRHLAGDSPSFYELSYFLPKAQVDAIGQHITRAHQHPSKGSQSTVPDEAIDQCEASYEAVDGQKQKASTDGFDNTGLMALICRHDIPLFFTNIDTPGEQQKYGIALIDHLFSLLPPQANVVVLYDVGCILSCLLSRVFITSCLRFATTAMHAYGHEWACQLVYNPCLISGLGLSDGEGTEHLWSHFIKLIGIECVLSV
;
A
#
# COMPACT_ATOMS: atom_id res chain seq x y z
N GLU A 1 4.57 17.99 33.50
CA GLU A 1 3.72 17.87 32.31
C GLU A 1 4.02 16.53 31.67
N LEU A 2 3.06 15.59 31.65
CA LEU A 2 3.24 14.30 30.99
C LEU A 2 3.05 14.49 29.47
N PRO A 3 3.85 13.84 28.61
CA PRO A 3 3.67 13.94 27.16
C PRO A 3 2.36 13.26 26.74
N SER A 4 1.66 13.89 25.79
CA SER A 4 0.38 13.54 25.20
C SER A 4 0.33 12.10 24.64
N GLN A 5 -0.37 11.18 25.31
CA GLN A 5 -0.52 9.79 24.87
C GLN A 5 -1.53 9.58 23.70
N GLY A 6 -1.60 10.49 22.73
CA GLY A 6 -2.60 10.37 21.67
C GLY A 6 -2.39 11.21 20.42
N SER A 7 -1.16 11.57 20.06
CA SER A 7 -0.86 12.31 18.83
C SER A 7 -0.06 11.45 17.85
N CYS A 8 -0.25 11.68 16.55
CA CYS A 8 0.61 11.12 15.52
C CYS A 8 2.04 11.71 15.61
N ALA A 9 3.01 11.01 15.03
CA ALA A 9 4.36 11.53 14.88
C ALA A 9 4.39 12.84 14.07
N GLU A 10 5.35 13.71 14.39
CA GLU A 10 5.45 15.06 13.81
C GLU A 10 5.53 15.04 12.28
N ILE A 11 6.25 14.08 11.69
CA ILE A 11 6.39 13.94 10.22
C ILE A 11 5.04 13.78 9.52
N LEU A 12 4.12 12.99 10.09
CA LEU A 12 2.78 12.81 9.54
C LEU A 12 1.96 14.11 9.63
N ILE A 13 2.09 14.83 10.75
CA ILE A 13 1.43 16.13 10.94
C ILE A 13 1.95 17.15 9.93
N GLN A 14 3.27 17.16 9.67
CA GLN A 14 3.89 18.03 8.67
C GLN A 14 3.43 17.69 7.25
N HIS A 15 3.27 16.41 6.91
CA HIS A 15 2.72 16.00 5.61
C HIS A 15 1.25 16.41 5.47
N CYS A 16 0.40 16.04 6.43
CA CYS A 16 -1.03 16.34 6.36
C CYS A 16 -1.63 16.65 7.75
N PRO A 17 -1.69 17.94 8.15
CA PRO A 17 -2.30 18.35 9.40
C PRO A 17 -3.78 17.94 9.51
N ALA A 18 -4.49 17.88 8.38
CA ALA A 18 -5.90 17.52 8.33
C ALA A 18 -6.15 16.04 8.69
N CYS A 19 -5.23 15.13 8.35
CA CYS A 19 -5.33 13.73 8.71
C CYS A 19 -4.76 13.43 10.11
N PHE A 20 -3.65 14.09 10.47
CA PHE A 20 -2.81 13.63 11.58
C PHE A 20 -2.67 14.64 12.73
N GLY A 21 -3.15 15.88 12.57
CA GLY A 21 -3.08 16.92 13.60
C GLY A 21 -4.15 16.80 14.71
N GLY A 22 -5.01 15.79 14.63
CA GLY A 22 -6.02 15.51 15.66
C GLY A 22 -5.43 15.00 16.97
N VAL A 23 -6.18 15.15 18.06
CA VAL A 23 -5.79 14.69 19.42
C VAL A 23 -6.66 13.55 19.95
N SER A 24 -7.63 13.09 19.15
CA SER A 24 -8.57 12.03 19.51
C SER A 24 -8.58 10.95 18.43
N PHE A 25 -8.26 9.72 18.84
CA PHE A 25 -8.22 8.52 18.01
C PHE A 25 -9.02 7.39 18.68
N GLY A 26 -9.44 6.39 17.92
CA GLY A 26 -10.27 5.28 18.40
C GLY A 26 -11.68 5.29 17.80
N ARG A 27 -11.93 6.04 16.73
CA ARG A 27 -13.18 5.91 15.97
C ARG A 27 -13.25 4.49 15.41
N SER A 28 -14.32 3.76 15.71
CA SER A 28 -14.46 2.37 15.27
C SER A 28 -14.43 2.26 13.74
N LEU A 29 -13.90 1.14 13.23
CA LEU A 29 -13.86 0.85 11.79
C LEU A 29 -15.25 0.86 11.15
N ASP A 30 -16.30 0.41 11.86
CA ASP A 30 -17.70 0.47 11.40
C ASP A 30 -18.27 1.88 11.26
N LYS A 31 -17.62 2.86 11.89
CA LYS A 31 -17.92 4.28 11.74
C LYS A 31 -16.96 4.95 10.78
N GLY A 32 -16.08 4.21 10.09
CA GLY A 32 -15.10 4.72 9.12
C GLY A 32 -13.65 4.74 9.60
N GLY A 33 -13.36 4.47 10.87
CA GLY A 33 -11.99 4.61 11.38
C GLY A 33 -11.54 6.08 11.53
N ASP A 34 -10.30 6.27 11.99
CA ASP A 34 -9.71 7.59 12.21
C ASP A 34 -9.02 8.12 10.95
N ILE A 35 -8.30 7.23 10.24
CA ILE A 35 -7.41 7.58 9.14
C ILE A 35 -7.76 6.74 7.92
N HIS A 36 -7.84 7.38 6.76
CA HIS A 36 -8.00 6.71 5.47
C HIS A 36 -6.76 6.99 4.62
N VAL A 37 -6.18 5.92 4.08
CA VAL A 37 -5.03 5.97 3.18
C VAL A 37 -5.32 5.12 1.95
N ALA A 38 -4.69 5.46 0.83
CA ALA A 38 -4.70 4.64 -0.37
C ALA A 38 -3.28 4.27 -0.74
N MET A 39 -3.12 3.16 -1.46
CA MET A 39 -1.83 2.72 -1.95
C MET A 39 -1.95 2.04 -3.29
N ASP A 40 -0.91 2.16 -4.09
CA ASP A 40 -0.77 1.47 -5.37
C ASP A 40 0.72 1.45 -5.79
N GLY A 41 1.07 0.53 -6.69
CA GLY A 41 2.38 0.37 -7.28
C GLY A 41 2.42 0.75 -8.76
N ASN A 42 3.33 1.66 -9.13
CA ASN A 42 3.56 2.07 -10.51
C ASN A 42 4.92 1.58 -11.04
N PHE A 43 4.86 0.70 -12.05
CA PHE A 43 6.00 0.04 -12.68
C PHE A 43 6.65 0.84 -13.83
N HIS A 44 6.11 2.01 -14.19
CA HIS A 44 6.75 2.89 -15.16
C HIS A 44 7.89 3.72 -14.55
N HIS A 45 7.91 3.86 -13.22
CA HIS A 45 8.99 4.54 -12.49
C HIS A 45 10.15 3.58 -12.21
N CYS A 46 10.78 3.10 -13.28
CA CYS A 46 11.92 2.19 -13.21
C CYS A 46 13.27 2.95 -13.23
N HIS A 47 14.30 2.32 -12.65
CA HIS A 47 15.68 2.81 -12.65
C HIS A 47 16.60 1.78 -13.29
N ARG A 48 17.43 2.23 -14.24
CA ARG A 48 18.42 1.39 -14.90
C ARG A 48 19.69 1.37 -14.07
N HIS A 49 20.20 0.18 -13.74
CA HIS A 49 21.44 0.05 -12.97
C HIS A 49 22.66 0.73 -13.66
N LEU A 50 22.64 0.86 -14.99
CA LEU A 50 23.69 1.54 -15.77
C LEU A 50 23.61 3.07 -15.73
N ALA A 51 22.50 3.65 -15.27
CA ALA A 51 22.33 5.10 -15.21
C ALA A 51 23.19 5.75 -14.11
N GLY A 52 23.66 4.96 -13.15
CA GLY A 52 24.43 5.41 -12.00
C GLY A 52 23.57 6.15 -10.97
N ASP A 53 24.17 6.47 -9.83
CA ASP A 53 23.46 7.13 -8.74
C ASP A 53 23.46 8.65 -8.89
N SER A 54 22.36 9.27 -8.44
CA SER A 54 22.31 10.72 -8.24
C SER A 54 23.32 11.12 -7.16
N PRO A 55 24.00 12.28 -7.29
CA PRO A 55 24.82 12.83 -6.22
C PRO A 55 24.06 12.92 -4.90
N SER A 56 24.71 12.65 -3.78
CA SER A 56 24.09 12.84 -2.47
C SER A 56 23.91 14.34 -2.19
N PHE A 57 22.66 14.82 -2.25
CA PHE A 57 22.31 16.23 -1.98
C PHE A 57 21.11 16.39 -1.04
N TYR A 58 20.34 15.32 -0.80
CA TYR A 58 19.13 15.35 0.00
C TYR A 58 18.92 14.01 0.71
N GLU A 59 18.51 14.06 1.97
CA GLU A 59 18.11 12.89 2.74
C GLU A 59 16.63 12.60 2.47
N LEU A 60 16.34 11.43 1.89
CA LEU A 60 14.99 11.07 1.48
C LEU A 60 14.08 10.87 2.70
N SER A 61 13.22 11.84 2.98
CA SER A 61 12.26 11.80 4.10
C SER A 61 11.01 10.95 3.82
N TYR A 62 10.68 10.74 2.55
CA TYR A 62 9.48 10.00 2.13
C TYR A 62 9.76 8.54 1.79
N PHE A 63 11.02 8.13 1.58
CA PHE A 63 11.34 6.78 1.15
C PHE A 63 11.69 5.88 2.33
N LEU A 64 11.07 4.71 2.39
CA LEU A 64 11.46 3.68 3.34
C LEU A 64 12.84 3.12 2.96
N PRO A 65 13.74 2.92 3.93
CA PRO A 65 14.98 2.21 3.70
C PRO A 65 14.73 0.78 3.20
N LYS A 66 15.50 0.33 2.21
CA LYS A 66 15.41 -1.04 1.66
C LYS A 66 15.47 -2.12 2.76
N ALA A 67 16.36 -1.95 3.74
CA ALA A 67 16.52 -2.89 4.84
C ALA A 67 15.23 -3.06 5.67
N GLN A 68 14.43 -2.01 5.82
CA GLN A 68 13.14 -2.08 6.52
C GLN A 68 12.13 -2.92 5.71
N VAL A 69 12.09 -2.71 4.39
CA VAL A 69 11.20 -3.46 3.49
C VAL A 69 11.59 -4.94 3.39
N ASP A 70 12.89 -5.22 3.31
CA ASP A 70 13.41 -6.59 3.28
C ASP A 70 13.15 -7.34 4.59
N ALA A 71 13.18 -6.65 5.74
CA ALA A 71 12.82 -7.24 7.02
C ALA A 71 11.35 -7.71 7.05
N ILE A 72 10.44 -6.94 6.44
CA ILE A 72 9.04 -7.33 6.28
C ILE A 72 8.90 -8.54 5.34
N GLY A 73 9.62 -8.56 4.21
CA GLY A 73 9.67 -9.72 3.32
C GLY A 73 10.08 -10.99 4.06
N GLN A 74 11.19 -10.93 4.82
CA GLN A 74 11.65 -12.05 5.65
C GLN A 74 10.61 -12.49 6.69
N HIS A 75 9.87 -11.55 7.27
CA HIS A 75 8.80 -11.88 8.22
C HIS A 75 7.65 -12.63 7.55
N ILE A 76 7.22 -12.17 6.37
CA ILE A 76 6.18 -12.85 5.56
C ILE A 76 6.63 -14.26 5.19
N THR A 77 7.86 -14.42 4.68
CA THR A 77 8.41 -15.74 4.33
C THR A 77 8.42 -16.69 5.53
N ARG A 78 8.82 -16.21 6.73
CA ARG A 78 8.82 -17.02 7.96
C ARG A 78 7.41 -17.41 8.39
N ALA A 79 6.45 -16.50 8.27
CA ALA A 79 5.08 -16.78 8.63
C ALA A 79 4.42 -17.80 7.68
N HIS A 80 4.80 -17.83 6.40
CA HIS A 80 4.34 -18.85 5.45
C HIS A 80 4.83 -20.26 5.83
N GLN A 81 6.00 -20.38 6.46
CA GLN A 81 6.52 -21.67 6.94
C GLN A 81 5.76 -22.19 8.18
N HIS A 82 5.15 -21.28 8.93
CA HIS A 82 4.38 -21.58 10.14
C HIS A 82 3.03 -20.88 10.10
N PRO A 83 2.10 -21.32 9.22
CA PRO A 83 0.82 -20.68 9.07
C PRO A 83 0.07 -20.73 10.40
N SER A 84 -0.25 -19.56 10.93
CA SER A 84 -1.13 -19.45 12.08
C SER A 84 -2.55 -19.88 11.66
N LYS A 85 -3.34 -20.43 12.60
CA LYS A 85 -4.78 -20.58 12.39
C LYS A 85 -5.40 -19.18 12.39
N GLY A 86 -5.38 -18.52 11.24
CA GLY A 86 -5.99 -17.21 11.04
C GLY A 86 -7.49 -17.22 11.31
N SER A 87 -8.04 -16.03 11.55
CA SER A 87 -9.48 -15.80 11.54
C SER A 87 -10.04 -16.20 10.17
N GLN A 88 -11.20 -16.87 10.14
CA GLN A 88 -11.91 -17.14 8.87
C GLN A 88 -12.19 -15.81 8.17
N SER A 89 -11.70 -15.67 6.93
CA SER A 89 -12.08 -14.57 6.04
C SER A 89 -13.59 -14.59 5.82
N THR A 90 -14.23 -13.42 5.79
CA THR A 90 -15.66 -13.31 5.44
C THR A 90 -15.91 -13.68 3.98
N VAL A 91 -14.90 -13.54 3.14
CA VAL A 91 -14.93 -13.93 1.73
C VAL A 91 -14.41 -15.37 1.58
N PRO A 92 -15.08 -16.25 0.82
CA PRO A 92 -14.57 -17.59 0.52
C PRO A 92 -13.18 -17.55 -0.11
N ASP A 93 -12.32 -18.51 0.27
CA ASP A 93 -10.95 -18.59 -0.24
C ASP A 93 -10.94 -18.71 -1.77
N GLU A 94 -11.90 -19.42 -2.38
CA GLU A 94 -11.99 -19.58 -3.83
C GLU A 94 -12.19 -18.25 -4.58
N ALA A 95 -12.91 -17.30 -3.97
CA ALA A 95 -13.12 -15.99 -4.56
C ALA A 95 -11.88 -15.09 -4.44
N ILE A 96 -11.08 -15.28 -3.37
CA ILE A 96 -9.79 -14.60 -3.20
C ILE A 96 -8.78 -15.16 -4.20
N ASP A 97 -8.69 -16.49 -4.33
CA ASP A 97 -7.80 -17.17 -5.27
C ASP A 97 -8.09 -16.76 -6.72
N GLN A 98 -9.38 -16.60 -7.08
CA GLN A 98 -9.79 -16.08 -8.39
C GLN A 98 -9.39 -14.62 -8.61
N CYS A 99 -9.52 -13.77 -7.59
CA CYS A 99 -9.04 -12.39 -7.67
C CYS A 99 -7.52 -12.32 -7.86
N GLU A 100 -6.78 -13.17 -7.14
CA GLU A 100 -5.32 -13.25 -7.26
C GLU A 100 -4.91 -13.71 -8.66
N ALA A 101 -5.52 -14.78 -9.16
CA ALA A 101 -5.25 -15.27 -10.52
C ALA A 101 -5.61 -14.24 -11.61
N SER A 102 -6.73 -13.52 -11.47
CA SER A 102 -7.09 -12.45 -12.42
C SER A 102 -6.10 -11.29 -12.39
N TYR A 103 -5.64 -10.89 -11.20
CA TYR A 103 -4.63 -9.84 -11.06
C TYR A 103 -3.28 -10.26 -11.67
N GLU A 104 -2.80 -11.47 -11.36
CA GLU A 104 -1.58 -12.04 -11.94
C GLU A 104 -1.67 -12.16 -13.47
N ALA A 105 -2.85 -12.48 -14.02
CA ALA A 105 -3.05 -12.55 -15.46
C ALA A 105 -2.93 -11.16 -16.14
N VAL A 106 -3.47 -10.12 -15.50
CA VAL A 106 -3.35 -8.73 -16.00
C VAL A 106 -1.91 -8.24 -15.88
N ASP A 107 -1.26 -8.50 -14.75
CA ASP A 107 0.14 -8.12 -14.53
C ASP A 107 1.09 -8.90 -15.44
N GLY A 108 0.82 -10.18 -15.70
CA GLY A 108 1.59 -11.01 -16.63
C GLY A 108 1.45 -10.61 -18.10
N GLN A 109 0.36 -9.92 -18.46
CA GLN A 109 0.16 -9.35 -19.81
C GLN A 109 0.84 -8.00 -20.01
N LYS A 110 1.05 -7.22 -18.93
CA LYS A 110 2.00 -6.10 -18.99
C LYS A 110 3.34 -6.73 -19.31
N GLN A 111 3.89 -6.47 -20.51
CA GLN A 111 5.18 -7.01 -20.90
C GLN A 111 6.12 -6.78 -19.74
N LYS A 112 6.58 -7.85 -19.08
CA LYS A 112 7.73 -7.79 -18.19
C LYS A 112 8.87 -7.36 -19.08
N ALA A 113 9.00 -6.05 -19.30
CA ALA A 113 10.16 -5.44 -19.88
C ALA A 113 11.30 -6.09 -19.14
N SER A 114 12.17 -6.75 -19.91
CA SER A 114 13.35 -7.45 -19.41
C SER A 114 13.86 -6.76 -18.15
N THR A 115 13.61 -7.36 -16.97
CA THR A 115 14.15 -6.83 -15.70
C THR A 115 15.67 -6.86 -15.72
N ASP A 116 16.25 -7.58 -16.69
CA ASP A 116 17.63 -7.52 -17.11
C ASP A 116 17.94 -6.08 -17.56
N GLY A 117 18.43 -5.28 -16.61
CA GLY A 117 18.71 -3.86 -16.84
C GLY A 117 18.30 -2.93 -15.70
N PHE A 118 17.39 -3.35 -14.82
CA PHE A 118 16.81 -2.49 -13.79
C PHE A 118 17.12 -2.99 -12.38
N ASP A 119 17.61 -2.11 -11.53
CA ASP A 119 17.75 -2.34 -10.08
C ASP A 119 16.48 -1.91 -9.32
N ASN A 120 15.66 -1.05 -9.92
CA ASN A 120 14.32 -0.72 -9.48
C ASN A 120 13.33 -0.86 -10.64
N THR A 121 12.28 -1.66 -10.45
CA THR A 121 11.24 -1.94 -11.43
C THR A 121 9.96 -1.11 -11.20
N GLY A 122 9.89 -0.31 -10.15
CA GLY A 122 8.74 0.56 -9.89
C GLY A 122 8.73 1.26 -8.54
N LEU A 123 7.65 1.99 -8.25
CA LEU A 123 7.43 2.64 -6.97
C LEU A 123 6.10 2.20 -6.38
N MET A 124 6.09 1.82 -5.11
CA MET A 124 4.87 1.68 -4.32
C MET A 124 4.70 2.94 -3.47
N ALA A 125 3.52 3.53 -3.47
CA ALA A 125 3.20 4.72 -2.69
C ALA A 125 2.10 4.45 -1.66
N LEU A 126 2.19 5.15 -0.54
CA LEU A 126 1.11 5.30 0.43
C LEU A 126 0.73 6.79 0.49
N ILE A 127 -0.54 7.08 0.27
CA ILE A 127 -1.08 8.44 0.23
C ILE A 127 -2.23 8.57 1.23
N CYS A 128 -2.47 9.78 1.75
CA CYS A 128 -3.66 10.02 2.57
C CYS A 128 -4.88 10.34 1.70
N ARG A 129 -6.07 10.33 2.30
CA ARG A 129 -7.34 10.73 1.66
C ARG A 129 -7.42 12.15 1.08
N HIS A 130 -6.41 12.99 1.30
CA HIS A 130 -6.30 14.34 0.75
C HIS A 130 -5.30 14.41 -0.41
N ASP A 131 -4.96 13.27 -1.00
CA ASP A 131 -4.01 13.10 -2.10
C ASP A 131 -2.60 13.61 -1.78
N ILE A 132 -2.22 13.56 -0.50
CA ILE A 132 -0.87 13.92 -0.04
C ILE A 132 -0.06 12.62 0.12
N PRO A 133 1.10 12.49 -0.57
CA PRO A 133 2.01 11.38 -0.35
C PRO A 133 2.51 11.34 1.08
N LEU A 134 2.50 10.15 1.68
CA LEU A 134 3.05 9.91 3.01
C LEU A 134 4.41 9.26 2.89
N PHE A 135 4.48 8.13 2.19
CA PHE A 135 5.70 7.36 2.04
C PHE A 135 5.76 6.62 0.69
N PHE A 136 6.97 6.30 0.26
CA PHE A 136 7.27 5.50 -0.93
C PHE A 136 8.22 4.36 -0.58
N THR A 137 8.21 3.33 -1.41
CA THR A 137 9.28 2.33 -1.46
C THR A 137 9.57 1.94 -2.90
N ASN A 138 10.83 1.62 -3.17
CA ASN A 138 11.24 1.02 -4.44
C ASN A 138 10.72 -0.41 -4.54
N ILE A 139 10.38 -0.82 -5.76
CA ILE A 139 10.01 -2.19 -6.11
C ILE A 139 11.23 -2.81 -6.78
N ASP A 140 11.96 -3.66 -6.08
CA ASP A 140 13.30 -4.11 -6.50
C ASP A 140 13.39 -5.63 -6.76
N THR A 141 12.43 -6.42 -6.27
CA THR A 141 12.39 -7.86 -6.48
C THR A 141 11.16 -8.29 -7.29
N PRO A 142 11.36 -9.15 -8.31
CA PRO A 142 10.27 -9.92 -8.91
C PRO A 142 9.73 -10.95 -7.89
N GLY A 143 8.41 -11.03 -7.71
CA GLY A 143 7.78 -11.90 -6.72
C GLY A 143 7.91 -11.36 -5.29
N GLU A 144 6.84 -11.52 -4.50
CA GLU A 144 6.55 -10.83 -3.22
C GLU A 144 6.11 -9.36 -3.35
N GLN A 145 5.12 -9.09 -4.22
CA GLN A 145 4.53 -7.75 -4.39
C GLN A 145 3.87 -7.21 -3.10
N GLN A 146 3.46 -8.09 -2.20
CA GLN A 146 2.76 -7.73 -0.96
C GLN A 146 3.69 -7.08 0.09
N LYS A 147 5.00 -7.39 0.08
CA LYS A 147 5.95 -6.89 1.10
C LYS A 147 6.03 -5.36 1.11
N TYR A 148 5.94 -4.73 -0.06
CA TYR A 148 6.03 -3.28 -0.21
C TYR A 148 4.84 -2.59 0.45
N GLY A 149 3.63 -3.10 0.21
CA GLY A 149 2.42 -2.56 0.81
C GLY A 149 2.43 -2.74 2.33
N ILE A 150 2.81 -3.93 2.81
CA ILE A 150 2.88 -4.21 4.25
C ILE A 150 3.93 -3.33 4.92
N ALA A 151 5.08 -3.11 4.30
CA ALA A 151 6.12 -2.25 4.86
C ALA A 151 5.64 -0.80 5.04
N LEU A 152 4.89 -0.26 4.07
CA LEU A 152 4.30 1.07 4.18
C LEU A 152 3.25 1.15 5.29
N ILE A 153 2.41 0.13 5.43
CA ILE A 153 1.39 0.05 6.48
C ILE A 153 2.05 -0.09 7.86
N ASP A 154 3.03 -0.98 8.01
CA ASP A 154 3.78 -1.19 9.25
C ASP A 154 4.50 0.10 9.68
N HIS A 155 5.15 0.77 8.73
CA HIS A 155 5.77 2.07 8.99
C HIS A 155 4.75 3.13 9.41
N LEU A 156 3.60 3.21 8.74
CA LEU A 156 2.53 4.12 9.16
C LEU A 156 2.11 3.83 10.61
N PHE A 157 1.81 2.58 10.97
CA PHE A 157 1.39 2.22 12.32
C PHE A 157 2.47 2.53 13.39
N SER A 158 3.76 2.46 13.04
CA SER A 158 4.84 2.86 13.95
C SER A 158 4.81 4.36 14.32
N LEU A 159 4.12 5.17 13.52
CA LEU A 159 4.00 6.62 13.66
C LEU A 159 2.63 7.06 14.18
N LEU A 160 1.70 6.12 14.38
CA LEU A 160 0.35 6.38 14.86
C LEU A 160 0.19 6.01 16.34
N PRO A 161 -0.74 6.67 17.06
CA PRO A 161 -1.08 6.24 18.39
C PRO A 161 -1.75 4.84 18.36
N PRO A 162 -1.52 3.96 19.34
CA PRO A 162 -1.97 2.56 19.31
C PRO A 162 -3.49 2.36 19.14
N GLN A 163 -4.29 3.35 19.54
CA GLN A 163 -5.75 3.35 19.43
C GLN A 163 -6.26 3.77 18.04
N ALA A 164 -5.40 4.23 17.13
CA ALA A 164 -5.81 4.70 15.81
C ALA A 164 -6.28 3.52 14.94
N ASN A 165 -7.48 3.66 14.40
CA ASN A 165 -8.03 2.72 13.42
C ASN A 165 -7.82 3.27 12.00
N VAL A 166 -7.26 2.44 11.12
CA VAL A 166 -6.88 2.82 9.75
C VAL A 166 -7.71 2.04 8.74
N VAL A 167 -8.18 2.74 7.72
CA VAL A 167 -8.76 2.15 6.51
C VAL A 167 -7.77 2.30 5.36
N VAL A 168 -7.38 1.19 4.76
CA VAL A 168 -6.48 1.15 3.60
C VAL A 168 -7.29 0.80 2.36
N LEU A 169 -7.27 1.69 1.36
CA LEU A 169 -7.81 1.45 0.04
C LEU A 169 -6.69 0.97 -0.89
N TYR A 170 -6.85 -0.22 -1.46
CA TYR A 170 -5.85 -0.81 -2.33
C TYR A 170 -6.54 -1.72 -3.35
N ASP A 171 -6.13 -1.64 -4.61
CA ASP A 171 -6.68 -2.45 -5.69
C ASP A 171 -6.69 -3.95 -5.35
N VAL A 172 -5.59 -4.49 -4.82
CA VAL A 172 -5.53 -5.89 -4.36
C VAL A 172 -5.71 -6.03 -2.85
N GLY A 173 -6.47 -5.10 -2.24
CA GLY A 173 -6.74 -5.06 -0.81
C GLY A 173 -7.43 -6.33 -0.28
N CYS A 174 -8.24 -7.00 -1.09
CA CYS A 174 -8.88 -8.26 -0.70
C CYS A 174 -7.86 -9.39 -0.46
N ILE A 175 -6.86 -9.49 -1.34
CA ILE A 175 -5.78 -10.47 -1.27
C ILE A 175 -4.88 -10.13 -0.07
N LEU A 176 -4.51 -8.84 0.07
CA LEU A 176 -3.64 -8.40 1.16
C LEU A 176 -4.28 -8.56 2.54
N SER A 177 -5.58 -8.29 2.66
CA SER A 177 -6.38 -8.52 3.87
C SER A 177 -6.34 -10.00 4.29
N CYS A 178 -6.54 -10.91 3.32
CA CYS A 178 -6.49 -12.34 3.58
C CYS A 178 -5.10 -12.76 4.08
N LEU A 179 -4.04 -12.30 3.42
CA LEU A 179 -2.66 -12.56 3.84
C LEU A 179 -2.38 -12.04 5.25
N LEU A 180 -2.72 -10.77 5.52
CA LEU A 180 -2.48 -10.16 6.82
C LEU A 180 -3.25 -10.93 7.90
N SER A 181 -4.50 -11.35 7.67
CA SER A 181 -5.23 -12.15 8.66
C SER A 181 -4.53 -13.45 9.09
N ARG A 182 -3.64 -13.99 8.24
CA ARG A 182 -2.85 -15.21 8.47
C ARG A 182 -1.47 -14.92 9.08
N VAL A 183 -0.92 -13.72 8.90
CA VAL A 183 0.47 -13.35 9.23
C VAL A 183 0.58 -12.27 10.32
N PHE A 184 -0.37 -11.33 10.37
CA PHE A 184 -0.43 -10.18 11.26
C PHE A 184 -1.86 -9.90 11.74
N ILE A 185 -2.11 -9.99 13.04
CA ILE A 185 -3.43 -9.61 13.59
C ILE A 185 -3.41 -8.12 13.89
N THR A 186 -4.00 -7.30 13.00
CA THR A 186 -4.24 -5.87 13.27
C THR A 186 -5.75 -5.63 13.40
N SER A 187 -6.26 -5.66 14.64
CA SER A 187 -7.67 -5.35 14.91
C SER A 187 -8.05 -3.89 14.61
N CYS A 188 -7.05 -3.03 14.41
CA CYS A 188 -7.17 -1.62 14.07
C CYS A 188 -7.12 -1.32 12.57
N LEU A 189 -7.15 -2.34 11.70
CA LEU A 189 -7.03 -2.17 10.25
C LEU A 189 -8.26 -2.71 9.50
N ARG A 190 -8.71 -1.98 8.48
CA ARG A 190 -9.70 -2.46 7.51
C ARG A 190 -9.19 -2.20 6.10
N PHE A 191 -9.33 -3.20 5.23
CA PHE A 191 -9.12 -3.02 3.80
C PHE A 191 -10.42 -2.69 3.09
N ALA A 192 -10.31 -1.90 2.04
CA ALA A 192 -11.27 -1.76 0.97
C ALA A 192 -10.52 -1.78 -0.36
N THR A 193 -11.21 -2.10 -1.45
CA THR A 193 -10.69 -1.83 -2.79
C THR A 193 -10.83 -0.35 -3.09
N THR A 194 -10.18 0.13 -4.15
CA THR A 194 -10.51 1.45 -4.72
C THR A 194 -11.86 1.38 -5.42
N ALA A 195 -12.56 2.52 -5.50
CA ALA A 195 -13.94 2.56 -5.98
C ALA A 195 -14.06 2.16 -7.45
N MET A 196 -13.08 2.53 -8.29
CA MET A 196 -13.11 2.19 -9.72
C MET A 196 -12.70 0.73 -9.94
N HIS A 197 -11.74 0.20 -9.17
CA HIS A 197 -11.26 -1.18 -9.34
C HIS A 197 -12.15 -2.22 -8.64
N ALA A 198 -13.02 -1.82 -7.71
CA ALA A 198 -13.91 -2.73 -6.99
C ALA A 198 -14.66 -3.70 -7.92
N TYR A 199 -15.13 -3.21 -9.07
CA TYR A 199 -15.91 -4.02 -10.02
C TYR A 199 -15.09 -5.07 -10.79
N GLY A 200 -13.76 -5.00 -10.74
CA GLY A 200 -12.86 -6.00 -11.30
C GLY A 200 -12.70 -7.25 -10.43
N HIS A 201 -13.20 -7.23 -9.19
CA HIS A 201 -13.11 -8.35 -8.28
C HIS A 201 -14.31 -9.30 -8.37
N GLU A 202 -14.13 -10.52 -7.86
CA GLU A 202 -15.21 -11.48 -7.69
C GLU A 202 -16.37 -10.92 -6.84
N TRP A 203 -17.58 -11.35 -7.15
CA TRP A 203 -18.80 -10.83 -6.51
C TRP A 203 -18.73 -10.85 -4.98
N ALA A 204 -18.22 -11.93 -4.40
CA ALA A 204 -18.07 -12.04 -2.94
C ALA A 204 -17.07 -11.01 -2.37
N CYS A 205 -15.99 -10.70 -3.10
CA CYS A 205 -15.05 -9.64 -2.74
C CYS A 205 -15.71 -8.26 -2.84
N GLN A 206 -16.52 -8.01 -3.88
CA GLN A 206 -17.22 -6.74 -4.02
C GLN A 206 -18.12 -6.46 -2.81
N LEU A 207 -18.87 -7.45 -2.34
CA LEU A 207 -19.77 -7.27 -1.20
C LEU A 207 -19.06 -6.90 0.10
N VAL A 208 -17.80 -7.31 0.27
CA VAL A 208 -17.04 -7.11 1.52
C VAL A 208 -16.08 -5.92 1.42
N TYR A 209 -15.42 -5.73 0.28
CA TYR A 209 -14.32 -4.78 0.11
C TYR A 209 -14.68 -3.54 -0.72
N ASN A 210 -15.84 -3.49 -1.40
CA ASN A 210 -16.21 -2.31 -2.18
C ASN A 210 -16.51 -1.10 -1.25
N PRO A 211 -15.77 0.02 -1.38
CA PRO A 211 -15.92 1.17 -0.47
C PRO A 211 -17.32 1.80 -0.51
N CYS A 212 -18.04 1.67 -1.62
CA CYS A 212 -19.42 2.15 -1.75
C CYS A 212 -20.43 1.31 -0.95
N LEU A 213 -20.07 0.07 -0.59
CA LEU A 213 -20.92 -0.84 0.20
C LEU A 213 -20.53 -0.87 1.69
N ILE A 214 -19.33 -0.40 2.04
CA ILE A 214 -18.86 -0.40 3.43
C ILE A 214 -19.33 0.86 4.15
N SER A 215 -20.06 0.66 5.25
CA SER A 215 -20.49 1.76 6.11
C SER A 215 -19.31 2.54 6.69
N GLY A 216 -19.43 3.87 6.67
CA GLY A 216 -18.45 4.78 7.27
C GLY A 216 -17.34 5.28 6.35
N LEU A 217 -17.14 4.70 5.16
CA LEU A 217 -16.09 5.14 4.24
C LEU A 217 -16.42 6.45 3.50
N GLY A 218 -17.70 6.81 3.43
CA GLY A 218 -18.16 8.06 2.83
C GLY A 218 -17.82 8.15 1.35
N LEU A 219 -17.24 9.28 0.92
CA LEU A 219 -16.79 9.53 -0.46
C LEU A 219 -15.29 9.24 -0.66
N SER A 220 -14.71 8.33 0.12
CA SER A 220 -13.30 7.95 -0.08
C SER A 220 -13.25 6.97 -1.25
N ASP A 221 -12.74 7.41 -2.40
CA ASP A 221 -12.64 6.61 -3.62
C ASP A 221 -11.35 5.77 -3.66
N GLY A 222 -10.28 6.25 -3.02
CA GLY A 222 -8.98 5.57 -3.01
C GLY A 222 -8.15 5.80 -4.28
N GLU A 223 -8.55 6.75 -5.13
CA GLU A 223 -7.94 6.99 -6.45
C GLU A 223 -6.75 7.98 -6.40
N GLY A 224 -6.41 8.49 -5.23
CA GLY A 224 -5.37 9.52 -5.12
C GLY A 224 -3.99 9.05 -5.59
N THR A 225 -3.70 7.74 -5.55
CA THR A 225 -2.41 7.23 -6.06
C THR A 225 -2.35 7.36 -7.58
N GLU A 226 -3.46 7.14 -8.29
CA GLU A 226 -3.56 7.38 -9.73
C GLU A 226 -3.42 8.86 -10.07
N HIS A 227 -4.00 9.74 -9.25
CA HIS A 227 -3.76 11.18 -9.37
C HIS A 227 -2.27 11.50 -9.22
N LEU A 228 -1.61 10.96 -8.21
CA LEU A 228 -0.17 11.17 -7.98
C LEU A 228 0.67 10.69 -9.18
N TRP A 229 0.39 9.49 -9.69
CA TRP A 229 1.07 8.93 -10.86
C TRP A 229 0.90 9.79 -12.11
N SER A 230 -0.30 10.31 -12.34
CA SER A 230 -0.57 11.25 -13.42
C SER A 230 0.28 12.52 -13.31
N HIS A 231 0.45 13.07 -12.09
CA HIS A 231 1.33 14.22 -11.85
C HIS A 231 2.81 13.89 -12.07
N PHE A 232 3.22 12.66 -11.75
CA PHE A 232 4.62 12.21 -11.82
C PHE A 232 5.03 11.71 -13.21
N ILE A 233 4.12 11.67 -14.19
CA ILE A 233 4.41 11.15 -15.53
C ILE A 233 5.64 11.80 -16.20
N LYS A 234 5.91 13.07 -15.92
CA LYS A 234 7.06 13.81 -16.46
C LYS A 234 8.40 13.45 -15.81
N LEU A 235 8.37 12.72 -14.70
CA LEU A 235 9.55 12.21 -13.99
C LEU A 235 9.99 10.84 -14.49
N ILE A 236 9.18 10.19 -15.33
CA ILE A 236 9.54 8.93 -15.99
C ILE A 236 10.63 9.24 -17.02
N GLY A 237 11.76 8.55 -16.92
CA GLY A 237 12.86 8.70 -17.87
C GLY A 237 12.41 8.33 -19.28
N ILE A 238 12.73 9.18 -20.27
CA ILE A 238 12.50 8.83 -21.68
C ILE A 238 13.51 7.75 -22.04
N GLU A 239 13.05 6.50 -22.10
CA GLU A 239 13.84 5.42 -22.64
C GLU A 239 13.84 5.51 -24.17
N CYS A 240 14.89 6.10 -24.75
CA CYS A 240 15.18 5.88 -26.16
C CYS A 240 15.55 4.41 -26.34
N VAL A 241 14.58 3.59 -26.75
CA VAL A 241 14.87 2.28 -27.35
C VAL A 241 15.50 2.57 -28.70
N LEU A 242 16.84 2.66 -28.73
CA LEU A 242 17.58 2.58 -29.97
C LEU A 242 17.37 1.17 -30.50
N SER A 243 16.44 1.01 -31.43
CA SER A 243 16.33 -0.17 -32.27
C SER A 243 17.67 -0.34 -32.99
N VAL A 244 18.45 -1.35 -32.60
CA VAL A 244 19.63 -1.80 -33.35
C VAL A 244 19.16 -2.73 -34.46
#